data_AF-A0A838PU00-F1
#
_entry.id   AF-A0A838PU00-F1
#
_cell.length_a   1.000
_cell.length_b   1.000
_cell.length_c   1.000
_cell.angle_alpha   90.00
_cell.angle_beta   90.00
_cell.angle_gamma   90.00
#
_symmetry.space_group_name_H-M   'P 1'
#
loop_
_entity.id
_entity.type
_entity.pdbx_description
1 polymer ?
#
loop_
_entity_poly.entity_id
_entity_poly.type
_entity_poly.pdbx_seq_one_letter_code
_entity_poly.pdbx_strand_id
1 'polypeptide(L)'
;MHLRSESRQRRHRRCGRRADLQQHPGSLNATLGDPALATIPTAGITDEAGAAVAAHAADGPTTVFVNIQAISEERVTRNVIAESPQGRYDNVVMAGAHLDSVEEGPGINDNGSGSGALLQVLPPGV
;
A
#
# COMPACT_ATOMS: atom_id res chain seq x y z
N MET A 1 -4.17 4.42 4.64
CA MET A 1 -5.13 4.05 5.71
C MET A 1 -4.81 2.62 6.15
N HIS A 2 -4.19 2.44 7.32
CA HIS A 2 -3.86 1.12 7.86
C HIS A 2 -5.16 0.50 8.40
N LEU A 3 -5.79 -0.37 7.61
CA LEU A 3 -7.03 -1.02 8.02
C LEU A 3 -6.73 -1.96 9.19
N ARG A 4 -7.77 -2.29 9.97
CA ARG A 4 -7.74 -3.33 11.03
C ARG A 4 -7.56 -4.75 10.43
N SER A 5 -6.80 -4.87 9.35
CA SER A 5 -6.67 -6.01 8.44
C SER A 5 -6.01 -7.20 9.11
N GLU A 6 -4.96 -7.01 9.91
CA GLU A 6 -4.19 -8.12 10.50
C GLU A 6 -5.07 -9.01 11.40
N SER A 7 -5.80 -8.36 12.31
CA SER A 7 -6.69 -9.04 13.24
C SER A 7 -7.89 -9.68 12.52
N ARG A 8 -8.30 -9.11 11.37
CA ARG A 8 -9.38 -9.64 10.54
C ARG A 8 -8.93 -10.87 9.76
N GLN A 9 -7.79 -10.81 9.06
CA GLN A 9 -7.16 -11.95 8.36
C GLN A 9 -7.04 -13.17 9.27
N ARG A 10 -6.43 -12.99 10.44
CA ARG A 10 -6.23 -14.08 11.41
C ARG A 10 -7.54 -14.66 11.93
N ARG A 11 -8.55 -13.82 12.21
CA ARG A 11 -9.88 -14.27 12.65
C ARG A 11 -10.62 -15.03 11.55
N HIS A 12 -10.66 -14.48 10.34
CA HIS A 12 -11.38 -15.08 9.21
C HIS A 12 -10.79 -16.44 8.84
N ARG A 13 -9.46 -16.54 8.81
CA ARG A 13 -8.77 -17.82 8.62
C ARG A 13 -9.10 -18.84 9.72
N ARG A 14 -9.09 -18.43 11.00
CA ARG A 14 -9.47 -19.32 12.13
C ARG A 14 -10.90 -19.82 12.04
N CYS A 15 -11.81 -19.02 11.50
CA CYS A 15 -13.20 -19.41 11.26
C CYS A 15 -13.40 -20.21 9.96
N GLY A 16 -12.34 -20.56 9.23
CA GLY A 16 -12.42 -21.36 8.00
C GLY A 16 -12.92 -20.61 6.77
N ARG A 17 -12.96 -19.26 6.79
CA ARG A 17 -13.30 -18.47 5.60
C ARG A 17 -12.24 -18.65 4.52
N ARG A 18 -12.70 -18.73 3.27
CA ARG A 18 -11.85 -18.94 2.09
C ARG A 18 -11.47 -17.66 1.35
N ALA A 19 -12.18 -16.57 1.59
CA ALA A 19 -11.90 -15.24 1.03
C ALA A 19 -12.52 -14.16 1.93
N ASP A 20 -12.06 -12.92 1.77
CA ASP A 20 -12.58 -11.75 2.48
C ASP A 20 -12.85 -10.58 1.50
N LEU A 21 -14.05 -10.01 1.57
CA LEU A 21 -14.43 -8.82 0.79
C LEU A 21 -14.66 -7.65 1.76
N GLN A 22 -13.99 -6.53 1.50
CA GLN A 22 -14.05 -5.33 2.33
C GLN A 22 -14.90 -4.26 1.62
N GLN A 23 -16.07 -3.95 2.19
CA GLN A 23 -16.96 -2.92 1.66
C GLN A 23 -16.36 -1.53 1.87
N HIS A 24 -16.50 -0.66 0.87
CA HIS A 24 -16.06 0.73 0.90
C HIS A 24 -16.95 1.60 -0.01
N PRO A 25 -17.20 2.88 0.31
CA PRO A 25 -18.06 3.78 -0.49
C PRO A 25 -17.52 4.15 -1.89
N GLY A 26 -16.45 3.51 -2.34
CA GLY A 26 -15.80 3.74 -3.63
C GLY A 26 -14.63 2.79 -3.83
N SER A 27 -13.78 3.05 -4.81
CA SER A 27 -12.57 2.24 -5.06
C SER A 27 -11.69 2.19 -3.81
N LEU A 28 -11.29 0.97 -3.43
CA LEU A 28 -10.43 0.74 -2.27
C LEU A 28 -8.97 0.56 -2.73
N ASN A 29 -8.15 1.59 -2.53
CA ASN A 29 -6.70 1.51 -2.66
C ASN A 29 -6.07 1.37 -1.27
N ALA A 30 -5.89 0.14 -0.82
CA ALA A 30 -5.40 -0.17 0.51
C ALA A 30 -4.34 -1.27 0.49
N THR A 31 -3.50 -1.29 1.52
CA THR A 31 -2.55 -2.37 1.78
C THR A 31 -3.00 -3.18 3.00
N LEU A 32 -2.77 -4.50 2.97
CA LEU A 32 -2.90 -5.34 4.15
C LEU A 32 -1.76 -5.13 5.15
N GLY A 33 -0.72 -4.38 4.78
CA GLY A 33 0.50 -4.19 5.56
C GLY A 33 1.50 -5.30 5.24
N ASP A 34 1.87 -6.07 6.26
CA ASP A 34 2.79 -7.20 6.12
C ASP A 34 2.24 -8.26 5.14
N PRO A 35 2.97 -8.60 4.07
CA PRO A 35 2.55 -9.62 3.10
C PRO A 35 2.33 -10.99 3.74
N ALA A 36 3.00 -11.33 4.86
CA ALA A 36 2.78 -12.59 5.57
C ALA A 36 1.37 -12.72 6.16
N LEU A 37 0.61 -11.61 6.25
CA LEU A 37 -0.77 -11.60 6.72
C LEU A 37 -1.79 -11.87 5.63
N ALA A 38 -1.41 -11.81 4.35
CA ALA A 38 -2.27 -12.09 3.20
C ALA A 38 -2.54 -13.60 3.03
N THR A 39 -3.02 -14.25 4.10
CA THR A 39 -3.18 -15.71 4.17
C THR A 39 -4.47 -16.23 3.56
N ILE A 40 -5.46 -15.36 3.34
CA ILE A 40 -6.64 -15.64 2.52
C ILE A 40 -6.81 -14.55 1.46
N PRO A 41 -7.28 -14.90 0.24
CA PRO A 41 -7.57 -13.92 -0.80
C PRO A 41 -8.49 -12.82 -0.29
N THR A 42 -8.11 -11.56 -0.52
CA THR A 42 -8.82 -10.40 0.02
C THR A 42 -8.91 -9.29 -1.01
N ALA A 43 -10.11 -8.74 -1.18
CA ALA A 43 -10.36 -7.65 -2.12
C ALA A 43 -11.29 -6.60 -1.52
N GLY A 44 -11.22 -5.38 -2.04
CA GLY A 44 -12.24 -4.36 -1.84
C GLY A 44 -13.47 -4.63 -2.71
N ILE A 45 -14.64 -4.24 -2.23
CA ILE A 45 -15.89 -4.22 -2.98
C ILE A 45 -16.61 -2.91 -2.67
N THR A 46 -17.36 -2.34 -3.61
CA THR A 46 -18.13 -1.13 -3.31
C THR A 46 -19.29 -1.43 -2.36
N ASP A 47 -19.77 -0.41 -1.64
CA ASP A 47 -20.92 -0.56 -0.75
C ASP A 47 -22.16 -1.06 -1.51
N GLU A 48 -22.38 -0.57 -2.73
CA GLU A 48 -23.50 -0.96 -3.59
C GLU A 48 -23.41 -2.44 -3.98
N ALA A 49 -22.25 -2.89 -4.45
CA ALA A 49 -22.04 -4.28 -4.84
C ALA A 49 -22.12 -5.23 -3.62
N GLY A 50 -21.58 -4.81 -2.47
CA GLY A 50 -21.71 -5.59 -1.23
C GLY A 50 -23.16 -5.67 -0.73
N ALA A 51 -23.95 -4.61 -0.87
CA ALA A 51 -25.38 -4.63 -0.55
C ALA A 51 -26.16 -5.57 -1.46
N ALA A 52 -25.85 -5.62 -2.76
CA ALA A 52 -26.46 -6.55 -3.69
C ALA A 52 -26.15 -8.02 -3.33
N VAL A 53 -24.90 -8.34 -2.97
CA VAL A 53 -24.53 -9.68 -2.49
C VAL A 53 -25.27 -10.01 -1.19
N ALA A 54 -25.38 -9.06 -0.27
CA ALA A 54 -26.09 -9.25 1.00
C ALA A 54 -27.60 -9.50 0.78
N ALA A 55 -28.22 -8.81 -0.17
CA ALA A 55 -29.63 -9.03 -0.53
C ALA A 55 -29.85 -10.44 -1.09
N HIS A 56 -29.03 -10.88 -2.04
CA HIS A 56 -29.11 -12.26 -2.55
C HIS A 56 -28.88 -13.32 -1.48
N ALA A 57 -27.94 -13.06 -0.55
CA ALA A 57 -27.69 -13.97 0.56
C ALA A 57 -28.85 -14.06 1.56
N ALA A 58 -29.74 -13.06 1.60
CA ALA A 58 -30.95 -13.09 2.41
C ALA A 58 -32.02 -14.05 1.83
N ASP A 59 -32.03 -14.24 0.51
CA ASP A 59 -32.98 -15.12 -0.20
C ASP A 59 -32.53 -16.60 -0.21
N GLY A 60 -31.27 -16.89 0.11
CA GLY A 60 -30.75 -18.24 0.20
C GLY A 60 -29.23 -18.35 -0.02
N PRO A 61 -28.69 -19.58 -0.11
CA PRO A 61 -27.27 -19.80 -0.35
C PRO A 61 -26.78 -19.10 -1.62
N THR A 62 -25.84 -18.18 -1.47
CA THR A 62 -25.25 -17.40 -2.56
C THR A 62 -23.80 -17.79 -2.78
N THR A 63 -23.42 -18.05 -4.02
CA THR A 63 -22.04 -18.34 -4.41
C THR A 63 -21.39 -17.10 -5.03
N VAL A 64 -20.22 -16.72 -4.53
CA VAL A 64 -19.40 -15.63 -5.09
C VAL A 64 -18.09 -16.21 -5.60
N PHE A 65 -17.74 -15.88 -6.85
CA PHE A 65 -16.45 -16.23 -7.43
C PHE A 65 -15.47 -15.09 -7.25
N VAL A 66 -14.34 -15.38 -6.60
CA VAL A 66 -13.26 -14.43 -6.39
C VAL A 66 -12.03 -14.96 -7.10
N ASN A 67 -11.55 -14.22 -8.11
CA ASN A 67 -10.32 -14.51 -8.82
C ASN A 67 -9.32 -13.38 -8.57
N ILE A 68 -8.22 -13.67 -7.89
CA ILE A 68 -7.18 -12.71 -7.54
C ILE A 68 -5.85 -13.26 -8.06
N GLN A 69 -5.14 -12.42 -8.81
CA GLN A 69 -3.77 -12.66 -9.22
C GLN A 69 -2.89 -11.64 -8.50
N ALA A 70 -1.91 -12.12 -7.74
CA ALA A 70 -1.00 -11.28 -6.98
C ALA A 70 0.40 -11.87 -7.02
N ILE A 71 1.40 -10.99 -7.09
CA ILE A 71 2.82 -11.33 -6.96
C ILE A 71 3.29 -10.74 -5.64
N SER A 72 3.82 -11.60 -4.76
CA SER A 72 4.42 -11.19 -3.50
C SER A 72 5.84 -11.72 -3.46
N GLU A 73 6.79 -10.82 -3.62
CA GLU A 73 8.21 -11.14 -3.60
C GLU A 73 9.00 -10.04 -2.89
N GLU A 74 10.15 -10.42 -2.37
CA GLU A 74 11.11 -9.46 -1.86
C GLU A 74 11.85 -8.84 -3.04
N ARG A 75 11.96 -7.51 -3.04
CA ARG A 75 12.69 -6.74 -4.05
C ARG A 75 13.74 -5.87 -3.38
N VAL A 76 14.93 -5.83 -3.98
CA VAL A 76 16.00 -4.95 -3.52
C VAL A 76 15.71 -3.52 -3.98
N THR A 77 15.58 -2.61 -3.02
CA THR A 77 15.54 -1.16 -3.26
C THR A 77 16.84 -0.52 -2.77
N ARG A 78 17.05 0.76 -3.09
CA ARG A 78 18.25 1.50 -2.70
C ARG A 78 17.88 2.86 -2.15
N ASN A 79 18.60 3.27 -1.11
CA ASN A 79 18.62 4.65 -0.65
C ASN A 79 19.87 5.32 -1.23
N VAL A 80 19.74 6.58 -1.62
CA VAL A 80 20.85 7.44 -2.00
C VAL A 80 21.07 8.44 -0.87
N ILE A 81 22.27 8.48 -0.32
CA ILE A 81 22.65 9.39 0.76
C ILE A 81 23.81 10.24 0.25
N ALA A 82 23.63 11.55 0.30
CA ALA A 82 24.65 12.54 -0.04
C ALA A 82 24.88 13.45 1.17
N GLU A 83 26.14 13.74 1.46
CA GLU A 83 26.56 14.64 2.54
C GLU A 83 27.20 15.89 1.93
N SER A 84 26.92 17.06 2.50
CA SER A 84 27.61 18.28 2.09
C SER A 84 29.09 18.22 2.51
N PRO A 85 30.03 18.69 1.67
CA PRO A 85 31.46 18.61 1.98
C PRO A 85 31.90 19.54 3.13
N GLN A 86 31.02 20.45 3.55
CA GLN A 86 31.28 21.50 4.53
C GLN A 86 30.18 21.47 5.59
N GLY A 87 30.49 22.02 6.77
CA GLY A 87 29.56 22.09 7.89
C GLY A 87 30.23 21.67 9.18
N ARG A 88 29.42 21.51 10.22
CA ARG A 88 29.88 21.01 11.52
C ARG A 88 29.51 19.54 11.67
N TYR A 89 30.52 18.68 11.83
CA TYR A 89 30.31 17.23 11.97
C TYR A 89 29.61 16.84 13.29
N ASP A 90 29.55 17.74 14.27
CA ASP A 90 28.81 17.55 15.52
C ASP A 90 27.36 18.06 15.47
N ASN A 91 26.91 18.60 14.33
CA ASN A 91 25.56 19.10 14.14
C ASN A 91 25.08 18.88 12.69
N VAL A 92 24.47 17.72 12.46
CA VAL A 92 24.00 17.26 11.15
C VAL A 92 22.49 17.49 11.01
N VAL A 93 22.08 18.03 9.87
CA VAL A 93 20.67 18.14 9.46
C VAL A 93 20.42 17.20 8.30
N MET A 94 19.41 16.34 8.44
CA MET A 94 18.98 15.41 7.39
C MET A 94 17.70 15.94 6.73
N ALA A 95 17.72 16.03 5.40
CA ALA A 95 16.55 16.30 4.58
C ALA A 95 16.42 15.17 3.54
N GLY A 96 15.19 14.73 3.24
CA GLY A 96 14.97 13.55 2.42
C GLY A 96 13.68 13.62 1.60
N ALA A 97 13.71 12.91 0.49
CA ALA A 97 12.57 12.61 -0.38
C ALA A 97 12.68 11.13 -0.79
N HIS A 98 11.56 10.53 -1.17
CA HIS A 98 11.55 9.16 -1.67
C HIS A 98 11.64 9.18 -3.21
N LEU A 99 12.24 8.14 -3.78
CA LEU A 99 12.53 8.03 -5.22
C LEU A 99 11.64 6.99 -5.92
N ASP A 100 10.84 6.26 -5.16
CA ASP A 100 9.82 5.36 -5.69
C ASP A 100 8.54 6.14 -6.05
N SER A 101 7.65 5.47 -6.76
CA SER A 101 6.32 5.96 -7.12
C SER A 101 5.38 4.76 -7.18
N VAL A 102 4.09 5.04 -7.27
CA VAL A 102 3.10 4.04 -7.68
C VAL A 102 3.15 3.81 -9.20
N GLU A 103 2.70 2.63 -9.64
CA GLU A 103 2.66 2.28 -11.06
C GLU A 103 1.69 3.15 -11.87
N GLU A 104 0.60 3.60 -11.25
CA GLU A 104 -0.51 4.32 -11.91
C GLU A 104 -0.12 5.72 -12.40
N GLY A 105 1.00 6.29 -11.92
CA GLY A 105 1.32 7.70 -12.13
C GLY A 105 2.80 8.00 -12.33
N PRO A 106 3.13 9.15 -12.94
CA PRO A 106 4.51 9.49 -13.30
C PRO A 106 5.39 9.91 -12.12
N GLY A 107 4.86 9.95 -10.89
CA GLY A 107 5.63 10.29 -9.68
C GLY A 107 6.15 11.74 -9.61
N ILE A 108 5.67 12.65 -10.47
CA ILE A 108 6.22 14.02 -10.57
C ILE A 108 6.11 14.77 -9.24
N ASN A 109 4.91 14.82 -8.64
CA ASN A 109 4.73 15.54 -7.38
C ASN A 109 4.93 14.64 -6.15
N ASP A 110 4.76 13.33 -6.30
CA ASP A 110 4.93 12.32 -5.24
C ASP A 110 5.90 11.23 -5.73
N ASN A 111 7.22 11.39 -5.54
CA ASN A 111 7.89 12.55 -4.91
C ASN A 111 9.11 13.05 -5.71
N GLY A 112 9.00 13.03 -7.03
CA GLY A 112 10.00 13.58 -7.94
C GLY A 112 10.32 15.05 -7.67
N SER A 113 9.31 15.85 -7.29
CA SER A 113 9.45 17.27 -6.98
C SER A 113 10.34 17.50 -5.74
N GLY A 114 10.13 16.72 -4.67
CA GLY A 114 10.98 16.77 -3.47
C GLY A 114 12.40 16.31 -3.76
N SER A 115 12.56 15.22 -4.51
CA SER A 115 13.88 14.73 -4.93
C SER A 115 14.64 15.76 -5.78
N GLY A 116 13.96 16.38 -6.76
CA GLY A 116 14.52 17.45 -7.59
C GLY A 116 14.88 18.70 -6.78
N ALA A 117 14.02 19.09 -5.83
CA ALA A 117 14.30 20.23 -4.95
C ALA A 117 15.55 19.98 -4.09
N LEU A 118 15.72 18.78 -3.52
CA LEU A 118 16.90 18.42 -2.75
C LEU A 118 18.17 18.47 -3.60
N LEU A 119 18.13 17.93 -4.82
CA LEU A 119 19.27 18.02 -5.74
C LEU A 119 19.60 19.46 -6.13
N GLN A 120 18.60 20.31 -6.29
CA GLN A 120 18.78 21.72 -6.67
C GLN A 120 19.41 22.57 -5.55
N VAL A 121 19.12 22.28 -4.28
CA VAL A 121 19.65 23.06 -3.15
C VAL A 121 21.03 22.58 -2.70
N LEU A 122 21.51 21.42 -3.19
CA LEU A 122 22.87 20.98 -2.89
C LEU A 122 23.88 21.90 -3.60
N PRO A 123 24.93 22.35 -2.89
CA PRO A 123 25.95 23.20 -3.49
C PRO A 123 26.71 22.45 -4.60
N PRO A 124 27.20 23.16 -5.64
CA PRO A 124 27.93 22.53 -6.74
C PRO A 124 29.23 21.86 -6.26
N GLY A 125 29.53 20.67 -6.78
CA GLY A 125 30.76 19.92 -6.47
C GLY A 125 30.58 18.66 -5.61
N VAL A 126 29.37 18.08 -5.59
CA VAL A 126 29.14 16.68 -5.17
C VAL A 126 29.75 15.72 -6.19
#